data_AF-A0A1G5BMS3-F1
#
_entry.id   AF-A0A1G5BMS3-F1
#
_cell.length_a   1.000
_cell.length_b   1.000
_cell.length_c   1.000
_cell.angle_alpha   90.00
_cell.angle_beta   90.00
_cell.angle_gamma   90.00
#
_symmetry.space_group_name_H-M   'P 1'
#
loop_
_entity.id
_entity.type
_entity.pdbx_description
1 polymer ?
#
loop_
_entity_poly.entity_id
_entity_poly.type
_entity_poly.pdbx_seq_one_letter_code
_entity_poly.pdbx_strand_id
1 'polypeptide(L)'
;MQSLYNPDIYPDQVRETILESGQIGIEIANRWMIGWPKRAVNLLVKDMYEDVFQYQLLQEQDAIARASNLSHLAPMEIVVMSGLSLEPPEM
;
A
#
# COMPACT_ATOMS: atom_id res chain seq x y z
N MET A 1 -1.24 -5.49 15.22
CA MET A 1 -1.40 -4.22 14.50
C MET A 1 -0.01 -3.75 14.14
N GLN A 2 0.33 -3.73 12.85
CA GLN A 2 1.57 -3.07 12.44
C GLN A 2 1.42 -1.56 12.61
N SER A 3 2.49 -0.90 13.02
CA SER A 3 2.55 0.57 13.02
C SER A 3 2.98 1.08 11.65
N LEU A 4 2.47 2.25 11.26
CA LEU A 4 2.95 2.97 10.08
C LEU A 4 4.42 3.35 10.29
N TYR A 5 5.26 3.01 9.33
CA TYR A 5 6.68 3.30 9.32
C TYR A 5 6.90 4.78 8.99
N ASN A 6 7.66 5.47 9.84
CA ASN A 6 7.99 6.89 9.70
C ASN A 6 6.79 7.79 9.39
N PRO A 7 5.78 7.82 10.29
CA PRO A 7 4.49 8.47 10.05
C PRO A 7 4.60 9.98 9.82
N ASP A 8 5.69 10.61 10.26
CA ASP A 8 5.91 12.06 10.15
C ASP A 8 6.29 12.51 8.73
N ILE A 9 6.62 11.58 7.82
CA ILE A 9 6.87 11.89 6.40
C ILE A 9 5.57 12.18 5.64
N TYR A 10 4.46 11.61 6.09
CA TYR A 10 3.19 11.73 5.40
C TYR A 10 2.48 13.03 5.81
N PRO A 11 1.93 13.79 4.84
CA PRO A 11 0.95 14.82 5.15
C PRO A 11 -0.21 14.24 5.96
N ASP A 12 -0.83 15.06 6.82
CA ASP A 12 -1.87 14.60 7.74
C ASP A 12 -3.00 13.85 7.03
N GLN A 13 -3.47 14.37 5.89
CA GLN A 13 -4.50 13.74 5.06
C GLN A 13 -4.08 12.34 4.58
N VAL A 14 -2.89 12.21 3.99
CA VAL A 14 -2.37 10.92 3.50
C VAL A 14 -2.23 9.93 4.65
N ARG A 15 -1.75 10.40 5.81
CA ARG A 15 -1.58 9.57 6.99
C ARG A 15 -2.92 9.04 7.51
N GLU A 16 -3.93 9.90 7.59
CA GLU A 16 -5.29 9.51 7.98
C GLU A 16 -5.83 8.44 7.02
N THR A 17 -5.75 8.70 5.71
CA THR A 17 -6.16 7.75 4.68
C THR A 17 -5.48 6.37 4.82
N ILE A 18 -4.17 6.33 5.08
CA ILE A 18 -3.45 5.06 5.30
C ILE A 18 -3.96 4.33 6.55
N LEU A 19 -4.20 5.06 7.65
CA LEU A 19 -4.65 4.47 8.92
C LEU A 19 -6.08 3.95 8.83
N GLU A 20 -6.98 4.69 8.17
CA GLU A 20 -8.37 4.28 7.93
C GLU A 20 -8.47 3.04 7.02
N SER A 21 -7.49 2.87 6.12
CA SER A 21 -7.37 1.70 5.25
C SER A 21 -6.99 0.40 5.99
N GLY A 22 -6.69 0.50 7.29
CA GLY A 22 -6.39 -0.63 8.16
C GLY A 22 -5.09 -1.35 7.80
N GLN A 23 -5.01 -2.64 8.12
CA GLN A 23 -3.76 -3.41 8.06
C GLN A 23 -3.18 -3.47 6.64
N ILE A 24 -4.01 -3.65 5.60
CA ILE A 24 -3.54 -3.69 4.20
C ILE A 24 -2.96 -2.33 3.79
N GLY A 25 -3.63 -1.24 4.13
CA GLY A 25 -3.14 0.10 3.83
C GLY A 25 -1.79 0.39 4.49
N ILE A 26 -1.63 0.03 5.77
CA ILE A 26 -0.37 0.15 6.49
C ILE A 26 0.72 -0.69 5.84
N GLU A 27 0.41 -1.93 5.42
CA GLU A 27 1.36 -2.81 4.73
C GLU A 27 1.84 -2.21 3.40
N ILE A 28 0.94 -1.67 2.58
CA ILE A 28 1.29 -1.00 1.31
C ILE A 28 2.20 0.20 1.57
N ALA A 29 1.81 1.08 2.49
CA ALA A 29 2.57 2.30 2.79
C ALA A 29 3.97 1.97 3.33
N ASN A 30 4.06 1.01 4.26
CA ASN A 30 5.33 0.52 4.80
C ASN A 30 6.20 -0.10 3.70
N ARG A 31 5.61 -0.96 2.87
CA ARG A 31 6.32 -1.64 1.78
C ARG A 31 6.91 -0.63 0.80
N TRP A 32 6.15 0.40 0.44
CA TRP A 32 6.63 1.47 -0.43
C TRP A 32 7.74 2.30 0.21
N MET A 33 7.56 2.73 1.46
CA MET A 33 8.52 3.60 2.13
C MET A 33 9.82 2.86 2.50
N ILE A 34 9.77 1.55 2.75
CA ILE A 34 10.94 0.73 3.05
C ILE A 34 11.64 0.27 1.76
N GLY A 35 10.87 -0.23 0.78
CA GLY A 35 11.43 -0.81 -0.44
C GLY A 35 11.84 0.23 -1.49
N TRP A 36 11.06 1.29 -1.63
CA TRP A 36 11.26 2.33 -2.65
C TRP A 36 11.11 3.75 -2.07
N PRO A 37 11.83 4.12 -1.00
CA PRO A 37 11.66 5.39 -0.31
C PRO A 37 11.72 6.59 -1.26
N LYS A 38 12.64 6.58 -2.23
CA LYS A 38 12.78 7.68 -3.20
C LYS A 38 11.54 7.87 -4.07
N ARG A 39 10.92 6.77 -4.53
CA ARG A 39 9.71 6.82 -5.36
C ARG A 39 8.50 7.24 -4.53
N ALA A 40 8.34 6.66 -3.34
CA ALA A 40 7.29 7.03 -2.39
C ALA A 40 7.35 8.51 -2.01
N VAL A 41 8.53 9.03 -1.67
CA VAL A 41 8.72 10.46 -1.38
C VAL A 41 8.46 11.33 -2.60
N ASN A 42 8.87 10.92 -3.80
CA ASN A 42 8.58 11.67 -5.03
C ASN A 42 7.07 11.79 -5.27
N LEU A 43 6.30 10.73 -5.01
CA LEU A 43 4.84 10.76 -5.09
C LEU A 43 4.22 11.74 -4.09
N LEU A 44 4.76 11.81 -2.87
CA LEU A 44 4.32 12.78 -1.86
C LEU A 44 4.62 14.21 -2.30
N VAL A 45 5.82 14.47 -2.84
CA VAL A 45 6.22 15.81 -3.32
C VAL A 45 5.39 16.29 -4.50
N LYS A 46 4.88 15.37 -5.33
CA LYS A 46 4.01 15.71 -6.47
C LYS A 46 2.52 15.69 -6.14
N ASP A 47 2.14 15.53 -4.87
CA ASP A 47 0.74 15.38 -4.43
C ASP A 47 -0.02 14.24 -5.14
N MET A 48 0.70 13.21 -5.60
CA MET A 48 0.13 12.06 -6.32
C MET A 48 0.03 10.80 -5.47
N TYR A 49 0.62 10.79 -4.27
CA TYR A 49 0.72 9.60 -3.44
C TYR A 49 -0.63 9.00 -3.09
N GLU A 50 -1.59 9.82 -2.66
CA GLU A 50 -2.89 9.35 -2.18
C GLU A 50 -3.67 8.62 -3.28
N ASP A 51 -3.73 9.20 -4.49
CA ASP A 51 -4.44 8.61 -5.63
C ASP A 51 -3.86 7.25 -6.03
N VAL A 52 -2.53 7.16 -6.17
CA VAL A 52 -1.89 5.90 -6.54
C VAL A 52 -1.96 4.86 -5.42
N PHE A 53 -1.91 5.31 -4.16
CA PHE A 53 -2.07 4.45 -3.00
C PHE A 53 -3.47 3.84 -2.95
N GLN A 54 -4.51 4.66 -3.13
CA GLN A 54 -5.90 4.20 -3.19
C GLN A 54 -6.13 3.21 -4.33
N TYR A 55 -5.54 3.49 -5.49
CA TYR A 55 -5.58 2.56 -6.62
C TYR A 55 -4.94 1.20 -6.27
N GLN A 56 -3.74 1.20 -5.68
CA GLN A 56 -3.07 -0.03 -5.25
C GLN A 56 -3.88 -0.78 -4.19
N LEU A 57 -4.42 -0.06 -3.20
CA LEU A 57 -5.24 -0.62 -2.13
C LEU A 57 -6.46 -1.36 -2.69
N LEU A 58 -7.15 -0.75 -3.64
CA LEU A 58 -8.32 -1.35 -4.28
C LEU A 58 -7.93 -2.63 -5.03
N GLN A 59 -6.82 -2.62 -5.78
CA GLN A 59 -6.34 -3.80 -6.50
C GLN A 59 -5.99 -4.96 -5.54
N GLU A 60 -5.29 -4.67 -4.44
CA GLU A 60 -4.92 -5.70 -3.46
C GLU A 60 -6.14 -6.25 -2.72
N GLN A 61 -7.07 -5.40 -2.29
CA GLN A 61 -8.31 -5.83 -1.64
C GLN A 61 -9.16 -6.72 -2.56
N ASP A 62 -9.29 -6.35 -3.83
CA ASP A 62 -10.03 -7.11 -4.83
C ASP A 62 -9.35 -8.47 -5.13
N ALA A 63 -8.02 -8.50 -5.24
CA ALA A 63 -7.26 -9.75 -5.36
C ALA A 63 -7.48 -10.68 -4.15
N ILE A 64 -7.41 -10.13 -2.93
CA ILE A 64 -7.62 -10.88 -1.69
C ILE A 64 -9.06 -11.41 -1.61
N ALA A 65 -10.05 -10.58 -1.93
CA ALA A 65 -11.46 -10.98 -1.92
C ALA A 65 -11.76 -12.13 -2.90
N ARG A 66 -11.16 -12.09 -4.11
CA ARG A 66 -11.28 -13.16 -5.10
C ARG A 66 -10.61 -14.47 -4.68
N ALA A 67 -9.57 -14.40 -3.86
CA ALA A 67 -8.82 -15.57 -3.37
C ALA A 67 -9.41 -16.17 -2.09
N SER A 68 -10.72 -16.04 -1.87
CA SER A 68 -11.42 -16.56 -0.69
C SER A 68 -11.29 -18.08 -0.50
N ASN A 69 -10.99 -18.83 -1.58
CA ASN A 69 -10.68 -20.25 -1.56
C ASN A 69 -9.22 -20.58 -1.15
N LEU A 70 -8.36 -19.56 -1.01
CA LEU A 70 -6.94 -19.68 -0.65
C LEU A 70 -6.67 -19.11 0.75
N SER A 71 -7.55 -19.42 1.71
CA SER A 71 -7.51 -18.89 3.08
C SER A 71 -6.26 -19.26 3.90
N HIS A 72 -5.44 -20.20 3.41
CA HIS A 72 -4.16 -20.59 4.03
C HIS A 72 -3.01 -19.66 3.63
N LEU A 73 -3.18 -18.85 2.59
CA LEU A 73 -2.19 -17.89 2.13
C LEU A 73 -2.32 -16.57 2.88
N ALA A 74 -1.18 -15.96 3.20
CA ALA A 74 -1.15 -14.59 3.67
C ALA A 74 -1.62 -13.62 2.57
N PRO A 75 -2.20 -12.46 2.92
CA PRO A 75 -2.60 -11.45 1.94
C PRO A 75 -1.51 -11.10 0.93
N MET A 76 -0.27 -10.96 1.40
CA MET A 76 0.89 -10.66 0.56
C MET A 76 1.18 -11.76 -0.48
N GLU A 77 1.02 -13.03 -0.10
CA GLU A 77 1.21 -14.16 -1.02
C GLU A 77 0.14 -14.15 -2.12
N ILE A 78 -1.11 -13.84 -1.76
CA ILE A 78 -2.21 -13.69 -2.72
C ILE A 78 -1.93 -12.55 -3.72
N VAL A 79 -1.46 -11.40 -3.24
CA VAL A 79 -1.14 -10.24 -4.08
C VAL A 79 -0.03 -10.59 -5.08
N VAL A 80 1.04 -11.25 -4.62
CA VAL A 80 2.13 -11.73 -5.49
C VAL A 80 1.63 -12.74 -6.52
N MET A 81 0.83 -13.73 -6.11
CA MET A 81 0.25 -14.73 -7.01
C MET A 81 -0.70 -14.11 -8.06
N SER A 82 -1.33 -12.98 -7.73
CA SER A 82 -2.22 -12.25 -8.64
C SER A 82 -1.45 -11.45 -9.70
N GLY A 83 -0.12 -11.41 -9.62
CA GLY A 83 0.74 -10.68 -10.57
C GLY A 83 0.70 -9.17 -10.40
N LEU A 84 0.18 -8.67 -9.28
CA LEU A 84 0.16 -7.23 -8.99
C LEU A 84 1.59 -6.74 -8.71
N SER A 85 1.93 -5.57 -9.25
CA SER A 85 3.15 -4.88 -8.87
C SER A 85 3.04 -4.44 -7.42
N LEU A 86 4.08 -4.71 -6.63
CA LEU A 86 4.18 -4.29 -5.24
C LEU A 86 4.81 -2.90 -5.10
N GLU A 87 5.48 -2.46 -6.16
CA GLU A 87 6.26 -1.22 -6.19
C GLU A 87 5.34 -0.02 -6.40
N PRO A 88 5.67 1.15 -5.82
CA PRO A 88 5.04 2.40 -6.23
C PRO A 88 5.37 2.70 -7.70
N PRO A 89 4.47 3.35 -8.45
CA PRO A 89 4.72 3.75 -9.84
C PRO A 89 5.95 4.66 -9.96
N GLU A 90 6.69 4.56 -11.08
CA GLU A 90 7.99 5.22 -11.24
C GLU A 90 7.91 6.76 -11.37
N MET A 91 6.86 7.26 -12.02
CA MET A 91 6.65 8.65 -12.47
C MET A 91 7.72 9.26 -13.39
#